data_AF-A0A158M2C3-F1
#
_entry.id   AF-A0A158M2C3-F1
#
_cell.length_a   1.000
_cell.length_b   1.000
_cell.length_c   1.000
_cell.angle_alpha   90.00
_cell.angle_beta   90.00
_cell.angle_gamma   90.00
#
_symmetry.space_group_name_H-M   'P 1'
#
loop_
_entity.id
_entity.type
_entity.pdbx_description
1 polymer ?
#
loop_
_entity_poly.entity_id
_entity_poly.type
_entity_poly.pdbx_seq_one_letter_code
_entity_poly.pdbx_strand_id
1 'polypeptide(L)'
;MSTLSPQPAETLRQAADRLAQARRAHEHGERGIALLMQSRENFINSLRHTGLDYAQARIKFDICLEQQYELHKRIERELEYAQRVYETCVNGERVASNA
;
A
#
# COMPACT_ATOMS: atom_id res chain seq x y z
N MET A 1 3.40 37.15 -4.47
CA MET A 1 3.76 35.72 -4.60
C MET A 1 2.72 35.08 -5.49
N SER A 2 3.02 34.89 -6.77
CA SER A 2 2.08 34.31 -7.73
C SER A 2 2.05 32.80 -7.57
N THR A 3 1.00 32.28 -6.94
CA THR A 3 0.69 30.85 -6.99
C THR A 3 0.13 30.55 -8.38
N LEU A 4 1.02 30.35 -9.35
CA LEU A 4 0.62 29.79 -10.65
C LEU A 4 0.05 28.40 -10.37
N SER A 5 -1.25 28.21 -10.61
CA SER A 5 -1.87 26.90 -10.60
C SER A 5 -1.05 25.95 -11.49
N PRO A 6 -0.78 24.71 -11.02
CA PRO A 6 0.02 23.77 -11.80
C PRO A 6 -0.63 23.54 -13.17
N GLN A 7 0.21 23.48 -14.21
CA GLN A 7 -0.26 23.21 -15.57
C GLN A 7 -0.94 21.83 -15.61
N PRO A 8 -1.96 21.61 -16.46
CA PRO A 8 -2.68 20.33 -16.55
C PRO A 8 -1.74 19.13 -16.70
N ALA A 9 -0.77 19.23 -17.61
CA ALA A 9 0.23 18.17 -17.85
C ALA A 9 1.11 17.86 -16.63
N GLU A 10 1.42 18.87 -15.80
CA GLU A 10 2.17 18.67 -14.57
C GLU A 10 1.31 17.98 -13.51
N THR A 11 0.03 18.33 -13.43
CA THR A 11 -0.94 17.71 -12.52
C THR A 11 -1.16 16.24 -12.87
N LEU A 12 -1.31 15.91 -14.16
CA LEU A 12 -1.41 14.52 -14.61
C LEU A 12 -0.15 13.72 -14.30
N ARG A 13 1.04 14.28 -14.57
CA ARG A 13 2.32 13.61 -14.26
C ARG A 13 2.43 13.30 -12.77
N GLN A 14 2.12 14.27 -11.91
CA GLN A 14 2.14 14.05 -10.46
C GLN A 14 1.12 12.99 -10.01
N ALA A 15 -0.06 12.93 -10.63
CA ALA A 15 -1.05 11.89 -10.35
C ALA A 15 -0.56 10.50 -10.79
N ALA A 16 0.09 10.41 -11.97
CA ALA A 16 0.69 9.18 -12.46
C ALA A 16 1.80 8.67 -11.53
N ASP A 17 2.68 9.55 -11.08
CA ASP A 17 3.77 9.22 -10.17
C ASP A 17 3.25 8.69 -8.82
N ARG A 18 2.23 9.36 -8.26
CA ARG A 18 1.56 8.91 -7.02
C ARG A 18 0.92 7.53 -7.21
N LEU A 19 0.22 7.30 -8.32
CA LEU A 19 -0.37 6.00 -8.62
C LEU A 19 0.71 4.91 -8.74
N ALA A 20 1.81 5.19 -9.42
CA ALA A 20 2.92 4.24 -9.55
C ALA A 20 3.58 3.91 -8.21
N GLN A 21 3.72 4.90 -7.31
CA GLN A 21 4.21 4.68 -5.95
C GLN A 21 3.26 3.80 -5.14
N ALA A 22 1.95 4.09 -5.17
CA ALA A 22 0.95 3.32 -4.44
C ALA A 22 0.89 1.86 -4.92
N ARG A 23 1.00 1.61 -6.24
CA ARG A 23 1.07 0.25 -6.81
C ARG A 23 2.26 -0.53 -6.28
N ARG A 24 3.46 0.07 -6.27
CA ARG A 24 4.67 -0.58 -5.72
C ARG A 24 4.52 -0.89 -4.23
N ALA A 25 3.95 0.03 -3.46
CA ALA A 25 3.70 -0.19 -2.03
C ALA A 25 2.72 -1.35 -1.80
N HIS A 26 1.65 -1.43 -2.60
CA HIS A 26 0.68 -2.52 -2.56
C HIS A 26 1.31 -3.87 -2.87
N GLU A 27 2.03 -3.98 -4.00
CA GLU A 27 2.75 -5.21 -4.39
C GLU A 27 3.80 -5.64 -3.36
N HIS A 28 4.46 -4.68 -2.70
CA HIS A 28 5.38 -4.98 -1.61
C HIS A 28 4.66 -5.53 -0.37
N GLY A 29 3.53 -4.92 0.00
CA GLY A 29 2.70 -5.39 1.11
C GLY A 29 2.18 -6.80 0.91
N GLU A 30 1.63 -7.10 -0.26
CA GLU A 30 1.13 -8.45 -0.62
C GLU A 30 2.24 -9.51 -0.50
N ARG A 31 3.42 -9.21 -1.05
CA ARG A 31 4.58 -10.11 -0.94
C ARG A 31 5.03 -10.29 0.50
N GLY A 32 5.03 -9.22 1.30
CA GLY A 32 5.39 -9.28 2.72
C GLY A 32 4.45 -10.18 3.52
N ILE A 33 3.14 -10.05 3.31
CA ILE A 33 2.12 -10.90 3.96
C ILE A 33 2.29 -12.36 3.54
N ALA A 34 2.44 -12.63 2.24
CA ALA A 34 2.66 -13.99 1.73
C ALA A 34 3.91 -14.63 2.36
N LEU A 35 5.01 -13.87 2.46
CA LEU A 35 6.25 -14.34 3.08
C LEU A 35 6.05 -14.61 4.59
N LEU A 36 5.34 -13.73 5.30
CA LEU A 36 5.03 -13.91 6.72
C LEU A 36 4.24 -15.20 6.94
N MET A 37 3.20 -15.45 6.14
CA MET A 37 2.42 -16.68 6.19
C MET A 37 3.27 -17.92 5.93
N GLN A 38 4.14 -17.89 4.91
CA GLN A 38 5.07 -19.00 4.63
C GLN A 38 6.07 -19.24 5.76
N SER A 39 6.45 -18.19 6.50
CA SER A 39 7.40 -18.26 7.60
C SER A 39 6.80 -18.67 8.95
N ARG A 40 5.49 -18.93 9.02
CA ARG A 40 4.73 -19.11 10.28
C ARG A 40 5.43 -20.00 11.30
N GLU A 41 5.80 -21.21 10.92
CA GLU A 41 6.43 -22.17 11.85
C GLU A 41 7.79 -21.69 12.34
N ASN A 42 8.61 -21.11 11.45
CA ASN A 42 9.92 -20.58 11.81
C ASN A 42 9.80 -19.38 12.76
N PHE A 43 8.81 -18.51 12.53
CA PHE A 43 8.52 -17.37 13.39
C PHE A 43 8.08 -17.84 14.78
N ILE A 44 7.11 -18.76 14.85
CA ILE A 44 6.60 -19.31 16.11
C ILE A 44 7.72 -20.01 16.87
N ASN A 45 8.55 -20.82 16.21
CA ASN A 45 9.69 -21.47 16.85
C ASN A 45 10.73 -20.46 17.34
N SER A 46 11.00 -19.40 16.59
CA SER A 46 11.90 -18.32 17.04
C SER A 46 11.39 -17.66 18.33
N LEU A 47 10.09 -17.40 18.43
CA LEU A 47 9.46 -16.89 19.65
C LEU A 47 9.54 -17.88 20.82
N ARG A 48 9.40 -19.18 20.56
CA ARG A 48 9.53 -20.20 21.60
C ARG A 48 10.94 -20.25 22.19
N HIS A 49 11.98 -19.99 21.38
CA HIS A 49 13.35 -19.88 21.89
C HIS A 49 13.55 -18.72 22.87
N THR A 50 12.62 -17.77 22.96
CA THR A 50 12.66 -16.68 23.96
C THR A 50 11.93 -17.06 25.27
N GLY A 51 11.53 -18.32 25.43
CA GLY A 51 10.83 -18.81 26.63
C GLY A 51 9.31 -18.73 26.57
N LEU A 52 8.73 -18.40 25.42
CA LEU A 52 7.28 -18.46 25.21
C LEU A 52 6.84 -19.91 24.96
N ASP A 53 5.68 -20.29 25.49
CA ASP A 53 5.05 -21.52 25.06
C ASP A 53 4.47 -21.39 23.63
N TYR A 54 4.05 -22.51 23.04
CA TYR A 54 3.53 -22.51 21.68
C TYR A 54 2.25 -21.65 21.53
N ALA A 55 1.35 -21.67 22.52
CA ALA A 55 0.10 -20.91 22.45
C ALA A 55 0.38 -19.40 22.48
N GLN A 56 1.28 -18.96 23.36
CA GLN A 56 1.73 -17.58 23.46
C GLN A 56 2.45 -17.12 22.19
N ALA A 57 3.35 -17.95 21.65
CA ALA A 57 4.06 -17.65 20.41
C ALA A 57 3.11 -17.54 19.21
N ARG A 58 2.11 -18.45 19.13
CA ARG A 58 1.07 -18.41 18.11
C ARG A 58 0.24 -17.12 18.19
N ILE A 59 -0.21 -16.73 19.38
CA ILE A 59 -0.97 -15.49 19.57
C ILE A 59 -0.17 -14.28 19.07
N LYS A 60 1.14 -14.22 19.35
CA LYS A 60 2.00 -13.13 18.87
C LYS A 60 2.14 -13.12 17.35
N PHE A 61 2.26 -14.30 16.72
CA PHE A 61 2.25 -14.41 15.27
C PHE A 61 0.93 -13.92 14.68
N ASP A 62 -0.20 -14.36 15.24
CA ASP A 62 -1.54 -13.98 14.75
C ASP A 62 -1.76 -12.46 14.88
N ILE A 63 -1.35 -11.84 15.99
CA ILE A 63 -1.37 -10.37 16.17
C ILE A 63 -0.49 -9.67 15.14
N CYS A 64 0.72 -10.19 14.88
CA CYS A 64 1.62 -9.60 13.88
C CYS A 64 0.99 -9.66 12.48
N LEU A 65 0.40 -10.80 12.13
CA LEU A 65 -0.27 -10.99 10.85
C LEU A 65 -1.48 -10.05 10.68
N GLU A 66 -2.30 -9.91 11.72
CA GLU A 66 -3.42 -8.95 11.73
C GLU A 66 -2.94 -7.51 11.54
N GLN A 67 -1.87 -7.11 12.23
CA GLN A 67 -1.27 -5.79 12.04
C GLN A 67 -0.79 -5.56 10.60
N GLN A 68 -0.17 -6.56 9.96
CA GLN A 68 0.23 -6.46 8.55
C GLN A 68 -0.99 -6.32 7.62
N TYR A 69 -2.07 -7.06 7.86
CA TYR A 69 -3.31 -6.91 7.10
C TYR A 69 -3.92 -5.51 7.24
N GLU A 70 -3.96 -4.96 8.46
CA GLU A 70 -4.49 -3.61 8.69
C GLU A 70 -3.64 -2.51 8.03
N LEU A 71 -2.31 -2.68 8.00
CA LEU A 71 -1.43 -1.80 7.24
C LEU A 71 -1.68 -1.93 5.73
N HIS A 72 -1.85 -3.15 5.22
CA HIS A 72 -2.11 -3.40 3.82
C HIS A 72 -3.45 -2.80 3.36
N LYS A 73 -4.52 -2.93 4.15
CA LYS A 73 -5.81 -2.26 3.89
C LYS A 73 -5.70 -0.73 3.78
N ARG A 74 -4.76 -0.10 4.50
CA ARG A 74 -4.50 1.35 4.34
C ARG A 74 -3.84 1.62 2.99
N ILE A 75 -2.87 0.82 2.60
CA ILE A 75 -2.19 0.94 1.30
C ILE A 75 -3.16 0.70 0.14
N GLU A 76 -4.07 -0.26 0.27
CA GLU A 76 -5.13 -0.52 -0.72
C GLU A 76 -6.03 0.70 -0.91
N ARG A 77 -6.49 1.33 0.19
CA ARG A 77 -7.27 2.59 0.11
C ARG A 77 -6.49 3.73 -0.53
N GLU A 78 -5.20 3.87 -0.25
CA GLU A 78 -4.34 4.87 -0.91
C GLU A 78 -4.18 4.59 -2.41
N LEU A 79 -4.05 3.33 -2.80
CA LEU A 79 -4.00 2.93 -4.20
C LEU A 79 -5.31 3.25 -4.92
N GLU A 80 -6.45 2.91 -4.34
CA GLU A 80 -7.76 3.25 -4.90
C GLU A 80 -7.95 4.76 -5.03
N TYR A 81 -7.48 5.54 -4.05
CA TYR A 81 -7.55 6.99 -4.10
C TYR A 81 -6.66 7.56 -5.20
N ALA A 82 -5.40 7.13 -5.28
CA ALA A 82 -4.47 7.56 -6.32
C ALA A 82 -4.97 7.21 -7.73
N GLN A 83 -5.61 6.04 -7.88
CA GLN A 83 -6.25 5.62 -9.13
C GLN A 83 -7.38 6.58 -9.53
N ARG A 84 -8.28 6.90 -8.60
CA ARG A 84 -9.39 7.86 -8.83
C ARG A 84 -8.89 9.26 -9.21
N VAL A 85 -7.84 9.74 -8.54
CA VAL A 85 -7.23 11.05 -8.85
C VAL A 85 -6.65 11.04 -10.27
N TYR A 86 -5.88 10.01 -10.61
CA TYR A 86 -5.30 9.87 -11.94
C TYR A 86 -6.38 9.84 -13.04
N GLU A 87 -7.44 9.05 -12.87
CA GLU A 87 -8.57 8.99 -13.80
C GLU A 87 -9.26 10.34 -13.96
N THR A 88 -9.42 11.10 -12.88
CA THR A 88 -9.98 12.45 -12.91
C THR A 88 -9.09 13.39 -13.73
N CYS A 89 -7.77 13.35 -13.54
CA CYS A 89 -6.83 14.15 -14.32
C CYS A 89 -6.85 13.78 -15.82
N VAL A 90 -6.82 12.48 -16.14
CA VAL A 90 -6.87 11.99 -17.52
C VAL A 90 -8.16 12.42 -18.22
N ASN A 91 -9.30 12.32 -17.54
CA ASN A 91 -10.58 12.73 -18.11
C ASN A 91 -10.67 14.26 -18.28
N GLY A 92 -10.12 15.03 -17.35
CA GLY A 92 -10.03 16.49 -17.45
C GLY A 92 -9.19 16.95 -18.64
N GLU A 93 -8.05 16.33 -18.90
CA GLU A 93 -7.21 16.63 -20.07
C GLU A 93 -7.90 16.28 -21.39
N ARG A 94 -8.62 15.15 -21.46
CA ARG A 94 -9.37 14.76 -22.66
C ARG A 94 -10.48 15.76 -23.02
N VAL A 95 -11.15 16.34 -22.01
CA VAL A 95 -12.15 17.39 -22.24
C VAL A 95 -11.48 18.68 -22.72
N ALA A 96 -10.35 19.07 -22.12
CA ALA A 96 -9.61 20.27 -22.53
C ALA A 96 -9.00 20.17 -23.94
N SER A 97 -8.66 18.97 -24.41
CA SER A 97 -8.13 18.73 -25.76
C SER A 97 -9.20 18.65 -26.85
N ASN A 98 -10.48 18.54 -26.49
CA ASN A 98 -11.61 18.44 -27.42
C ASN A 98 -12.47 19.73 -27.48
N ALA A 99 -12.12 20.74 -26.69
CA ALA A 99 -12.74 22.07 -26.66
C ALA A 99 -11.88 23.08 -27.42
#